data_AF-A0A3M4SJ72-F1
#
_entry.id   AF-A0A3M4SJ72-F1
#
_cell.length_a   1.000
_cell.length_b   1.000
_cell.length_c   1.000
_cell.angle_alpha   90.00
_cell.angle_beta   90.00
_cell.angle_gamma   90.00
#
_symmetry.space_group_name_H-M   'P 1'
#
loop_
_entity.id
_entity.type
_entity.pdbx_description
1 polymer ?
#
loop_
_entity_poly.entity_id
_entity_poly.type
_entity_poly.pdbx_seq_one_letter_code
_entity_poly.pdbx_strand_id
1 'polypeptide(L)' 'MNKVLKQIIFMGSALNDLRAFPISARREAGFQLDRVQVGNEGSVPAG' A
#
# COMPACT_ATOMS: atom_id res chain seq x y z
N MET A 1 -10.53 -15.30 -9.77
CA MET A 1 -9.07 -15.30 -9.48
C MET A 1 -8.86 -14.60 -8.16
N ASN A 2 -8.50 -15.34 -7.13
CA ASN A 2 -8.25 -14.90 -5.76
C ASN A 2 -6.85 -14.30 -5.71
N LYS A 3 -6.76 -12.98 -5.76
CA LYS A 3 -5.50 -12.23 -5.72
C LYS A 3 -4.98 -12.21 -4.29
N VAL A 4 -3.82 -12.82 -4.04
CA VAL A 4 -3.16 -12.75 -2.73
C VAL A 4 -2.56 -11.36 -2.57
N LEU A 5 -3.15 -10.53 -1.72
CA LEU A 5 -2.64 -9.19 -1.42
C LEU A 5 -1.46 -9.28 -0.45
N LYS A 6 -0.34 -8.65 -0.81
CA LYS A 6 0.79 -8.47 0.11
C LYS A 6 0.33 -7.62 1.29
N GLN A 7 0.70 -8.06 2.51
CA GLN A 7 0.42 -7.30 3.72
C GLN A 7 1.33 -6.07 3.77
N ILE A 8 0.74 -4.92 4.08
CA ILE A 8 1.49 -3.69 4.34
C ILE A 8 1.62 -3.53 5.85
N ILE A 9 2.84 -3.36 6.31
CA ILE A 9 3.15 -3.06 7.70
C ILE A 9 3.57 -1.60 7.79
N PHE A 10 2.85 -0.82 8.59
CA PHE A 10 3.20 0.56 8.88
C PHE A 10 4.20 0.60 10.04
N MET A 11 5.30 1.32 9.85
CA MET A 11 6.37 1.42 10.84
C MET A 11 6.23 2.72 11.64
N GLY A 12 6.42 2.64 12.96
CA GLY A 12 6.39 3.82 13.84
C GLY A 12 5.06 4.58 13.79
N SER A 13 5.11 5.89 13.56
CA SER A 13 3.94 6.77 13.48
C SER A 13 3.20 6.73 12.14
N ALA A 14 3.73 6.05 11.12
CA ALA A 14 3.28 6.19 9.74
C ALA A 14 1.77 5.95 9.53
N LEU A 15 1.16 5.02 10.26
CA LEU A 15 -0.30 4.79 10.19
C LEU A 15 -1.09 5.95 10.79
N ASN A 16 -0.63 6.51 11.90
CA ASN A 16 -1.28 7.64 12.56
C ASN A 16 -1.11 8.91 11.73
N ASP A 17 0.07 9.14 11.16
CA ASP A 17 0.35 10.27 10.27
C ASP A 17 -0.53 10.18 9.02
N LEU A 18 -0.65 8.99 8.43
CA LEU A 18 -1.56 8.76 7.29
C LEU A 18 -3.02 9.07 7.64
N ARG A 19 -3.47 8.73 8.85
CA ARG A 19 -4.84 9.01 9.32
C ARG A 19 -5.08 10.50 9.57
N ALA A 20 -4.05 11.25 9.98
CA ALA A 20 -4.13 12.68 10.24
C ALA A 20 -4.24 13.52 8.95
N PHE A 21 -3.86 12.99 7.79
CA PHE A 21 -3.97 13.70 6.53
C PHE A 21 -5.42 14.04 6.13
N PRO A 22 -5.62 15.10 5.32
CA PRO A 22 -6.91 15.39 4.69
C PRO A 22 -7.44 14.21 3.86
N ILE A 23 -8.77 14.14 3.70
CA ILE A 23 -9.45 13.02 3.02
C ILE A 23 -8.95 12.78 1.59
N SER A 24 -8.62 13.83 0.85
CA SER A 24 -8.10 13.74 -0.52
C SER A 24 -6.76 13.00 -0.56
N ALA A 25 -5.82 13.39 0.31
CA ALA A 25 -4.51 12.77 0.42
C ALA A 25 -4.60 11.30 0.88
N ARG A 26 -5.53 10.98 1.80
CA ARG A 26 -5.75 9.57 2.22
C ARG A 26 -6.26 8.68 1.08
N ARG A 27 -7.12 9.22 0.21
CA ARG A 27 -7.61 8.48 -0.96
C ARG A 27 -6.49 8.20 -1.95
N GLU A 28 -5.64 9.19 -2.21
CA GLU A 28 -4.49 9.02 -3.09
C GLU A 28 -3.48 8.01 -2.52
N ALA A 29 -3.16 8.12 -1.23
CA ALA A 29 -2.29 7.15 -0.56
C ALA A 29 -2.87 5.73 -0.62
N GLY A 30 -4.17 5.55 -0.39
CA GLY A 30 -4.85 4.27 -0.53
C GLY A 30 -4.69 3.64 -1.92
N PHE A 31 -4.75 4.46 -2.98
CA PHE A 31 -4.53 4.00 -4.36
C PHE A 31 -3.09 3.54 -4.62
N GLN A 32 -2.10 4.23 -4.06
CA GLN A 32 -0.70 3.79 -4.17
C GLN A 32 -0.42 2.53 -3.34
N LEU A 33 -1.01 2.43 -2.14
CA LEU A 33 -0.89 1.24 -1.30
C LEU A 33 -1.52 0.02 -1.98
N ASP A 34 -2.69 0.16 -2.60
CA ASP A 34 -3.33 -0.91 -3.37
C ASP A 34 -2.39 -1.49 -4.44
N ARG A 35 -1.69 -0.63 -5.20
CA ARG A 35 -0.69 -1.05 -6.20
C ARG A 35 0.46 -1.85 -5.59
N VAL A 36 0.92 -1.47 -4.39
CA VAL A 36 1.96 -2.19 -3.65
C VAL A 36 1.45 -3.55 -3.16
N GLN A 37 0.22 -3.62 -2.63
CA GLN A 37 -0.40 -4.87 -2.19
C GLN A 37 -0.63 -5.85 -3.33
N VAL A 38 -1.03 -5.33 -4.48
CA VAL A 38 -1.26 -6.05 -5.73
C VAL A 38 0.02 -6.55 -6.37
N GLY A 39 1.17 -5.90 -6.09
CA GLY A 39 2.44 -6.23 -6.70
C GLY A 39 2.49 -5.89 -8.19
N ASN A 40 2.13 -4.66 -8.56
CA ASN A 40 2.29 -4.21 -9.94
C ASN A 40 3.79 -4.23 -10.32
N GLU A 41 4.10 -5.12 -11.26
CA GLU A 41 5.34 -5.36 -12.02
C GLU A 41 6.63 -4.67 -11.52
N GLY A 42 7.51 -5.47 -10.91
CA GLY A 42 8.86 -5.04 -10.54
C GLY A 42 9.59 -5.99 -9.58
N SER A 43 8.87 -6.82 -8.80
CA SER A 43 9.50 -7.91 -8.05
C SER A 43 9.50 -9.18 -8.91
N VAL A 44 10.50 -9.28 -9.77
CA VAL A 44 10.87 -10.52 -10.49
C VAL A 44 10.86 -11.69 -9.50
N PRO A 45 10.16 -12.81 -9.74
CA PRO A 45 10.66 -14.10 -9.28
C PRO A 45 11.73 -14.52 -10.30
N ALA A 46 12.96 -14.01 -10.12
CA ALA A 46 14.12 -14.56 -10.82
C ALA A 46 14.64 -15.71 -9.95
N GLY A 47 14.45 -16.95 -10.42
CA GLY A 47 15.04 -18.16 -9.84
C GLY A 47 14.12 -18.91 -8.89
#